data_AF-A0A3C1XSN8-F1
#
_entry.id   AF-A0A3C1XSN8-F1
#
_cell.length_a   1.000
_cell.length_b   1.000
_cell.length_c   1.000
_cell.angle_alpha   90.00
_cell.angle_beta   90.00
_cell.angle_gamma   90.00
#
_symmetry.space_group_name_H-M   'P 1'
#
loop_
_entity.id
_entity.type
_entity.pdbx_description
1 polymer ?
#
loop_
_entity_poly.entity_id
_entity_poly.type
_entity_poly.pdbx_seq_one_letter_code
_entity_poly.pdbx_strand_id
1 'polypeptide(L)' 'VVRDQRLADVLAELARHRPGFLRCDPEVADLRVSGALSLRDTDGALQALAERLPIAVQRVTRYWVSVGPAGA' A
#
# COMPACT_ATOMS: atom_id res chain seq x y z
N VAL A 1 6.73 -8.08 9.73
CA VAL A 1 7.67 -6.94 9.92
C VAL A 1 8.39 -6.73 8.60
N VAL A 2 8.33 -5.52 8.06
CA VAL A 2 8.96 -5.14 6.79
C VAL A 2 10.22 -4.34 7.07
N ARG A 3 11.33 -4.68 6.42
CA ARG A 3 12.62 -3.97 6.56
C ARG A 3 13.16 -3.70 5.16
N ASP A 4 13.18 -2.42 4.77
CA ASP A 4 13.75 -1.92 3.51
C ASP A 4 13.22 -2.59 2.22
N GLN A 5 11.94 -2.95 2.20
CA GLN A 5 11.30 -3.53 1.01
C GLN A 5 10.73 -2.44 0.11
N ARG A 6 10.61 -2.72 -1.19
CA ARG A 6 9.91 -1.82 -2.12
C ARG A 6 8.42 -1.81 -1.79
N LEU A 7 7.78 -0.66 -1.97
CA LEU A 7 6.34 -0.51 -1.75
C LEU A 7 5.55 -1.48 -2.62
N ALA A 8 5.99 -1.72 -3.87
CA ALA A 8 5.37 -2.70 -4.75
C ALA A 8 5.33 -4.11 -4.13
N ASP A 9 6.41 -4.59 -3.53
CA ASP A 9 6.48 -5.92 -2.91
C ASP A 9 5.55 -6.00 -1.70
N VAL A 10 5.54 -4.93 -0.90
CA VAL A 10 4.67 -4.82 0.28
C VAL A 10 3.20 -4.81 -0.12
N LEU A 11 2.83 -4.04 -1.15
CA LEU A 11 1.46 -3.98 -1.66
C LEU A 11 1.07 -5.31 -2.31
N ALA A 12 1.97 -5.97 -3.03
CA ALA A 12 1.73 -7.30 -3.58
C ALA A 12 1.45 -8.32 -2.48
N GLU A 13 2.20 -8.28 -1.37
CA GLU A 13 1.93 -9.15 -0.22
C GLU A 13 0.58 -8.82 0.42
N LEU A 14 0.29 -7.54 0.68
CA LEU A 14 -1.00 -7.09 1.21
C LEU A 14 -2.18 -7.50 0.31
N ALA A 15 -1.99 -7.49 -1.01
CA ALA A 15 -3.00 -7.94 -1.97
C ALA A 15 -3.36 -9.42 -1.82
N ARG A 16 -2.43 -10.27 -1.34
CA ARG A 16 -2.70 -11.71 -1.10
C ARG A 16 -3.59 -11.95 0.12
N HIS A 17 -3.61 -11.02 1.08
CA HIS A 17 -4.37 -11.15 2.32
C HIS A 17 -5.70 -10.39 2.31
N ARG A 18 -6.01 -9.64 1.24
CA ARG A 18 -7.32 -8.98 1.08
C ARG A 18 -8.10 -9.57 -0.11
N PRO A 19 -9.43 -9.69 -0.01
CA PRO A 19 -10.26 -9.89 -1.18
C PRO A 19 -10.31 -8.62 -2.04
N GLY A 20 -10.15 -8.77 -3.35
CA GLY A 20 -10.26 -7.69 -4.34
C GLY A 20 -8.95 -7.32 -5.03
N PHE A 21 -8.95 -6.14 -5.67
CA PHE A 21 -7.84 -5.58 -6.42
C PHE A 21 -7.16 -4.46 -5.65
N LEU A 22 -5.84 -4.59 -5.51
CA LEU A 22 -4.95 -3.55 -5.00
C LEU A 22 -3.96 -3.19 -6.12
N ARG A 23 -4.09 -1.99 -6.65
CA ARG A 23 -3.20 -1.46 -7.69
C ARG A 23 -2.12 -0.61 -7.04
N CYS A 24 -0.88 -0.79 -7.48
CA CYS A 24 0.24 0.11 -7.17
C CYS A 24 0.55 0.94 -8.42
N ASP A 25 0.70 2.24 -8.25
CA ASP A 25 1.23 3.11 -9.28
C ASP A 25 2.75 2.93 -9.41
N PRO A 26 3.31 2.81 -10.63
CA PRO A 26 4.74 2.67 -10.84
C PRO A 26 5.57 3.83 -10.28
N GLU A 27 5.02 5.05 -10.17
CA GLU A 27 5.77 6.20 -9.62
C GLU A 27 6.16 6.02 -8.15
N VAL A 28 5.34 5.29 -7.38
CA VAL A 28 5.56 5.05 -5.95
C VAL A 28 6.06 3.63 -5.66
N ALA A 29 6.10 2.75 -6.67
CA ALA A 29 6.46 1.34 -6.55
C ALA A 29 7.82 1.11 -5.89
N ASP A 30 8.79 2.00 -6.15
CA ASP A 30 10.17 1.88 -5.70
C ASP A 30 10.45 2.54 -4.35
N LEU A 31 9.44 3.16 -3.73
CA LEU A 31 9.57 3.73 -2.39
C LEU A 31 9.93 2.64 -1.38
N ARG A 32 10.85 2.96 -0.48
CA ARG A 32 11.31 2.03 0.56
C ARG A 32 10.41 2.10 1.78
N VAL A 33 9.90 0.94 2.16
CA VAL A 33 9.01 0.77 3.30
C VAL A 33 9.75 0.04 4.41
N SER A 34 9.68 0.60 5.61
CA SER A 34 10.17 -0.05 6.83
C SER A 34 9.16 0.12 7.96
N GLY A 35 8.75 -0.97 8.58
CA GLY A 35 7.81 -0.93 9.70
C GLY A 35 7.06 -2.23 9.96
N ALA A 36 6.23 -2.20 10.99
CA ALA A 36 5.25 -3.25 11.23
C ALA A 36 3.96 -2.91 10.49
N LEU A 37 3.57 -3.77 9.55
CA LEU A 37 2.28 -3.69 8.85
C LEU A 37 1.44 -4.88 9.28
N SER A 38 0.16 -4.63 9.53
CA SER A 38 -0.80 -5.69 9.84
C SER A 38 -1.30 -6.32 8.55
N LEU A 39 -1.13 -7.63 8.39
CA LEU A 39 -1.72 -8.37 7.27
C LEU A 39 -3.22 -8.66 7.49
N ARG A 40 -3.70 -8.58 8.75
CA ARG A 40 -5.12 -8.75 9.09
C ARG A 40 -5.95 -7.51 8.81
N ASP A 41 -5.37 -6.34 9.07
CA ASP A 41 -6.00 -5.04 8.81
C ASP A 41 -5.24 -4.32 7.70
N THR A 42 -5.52 -4.74 6.46
CA THR A 42 -4.86 -4.21 5.27
C THR A 42 -5.16 -2.73 5.07
N ASP A 43 -6.37 -2.27 5.43
CA ASP A 43 -6.75 -0.87 5.25
C ASP A 43 -6.04 0.03 6.25
N GLY A 44 -5.94 -0.38 7.52
CA GLY A 44 -5.12 0.31 8.52
C GLY A 44 -3.64 0.33 8.14
N ALA A 45 -3.12 -0.76 7.57
CA ALA A 45 -1.76 -0.81 7.06
C ALA A 45 -1.52 0.17 5.91
N LEU A 46 -2.44 0.26 4.94
CA LEU A 46 -2.37 1.22 3.82
C LEU A 46 -2.42 2.67 4.31
N GLN A 47 -3.26 2.96 5.31
CA GLN A 47 -3.36 4.29 5.89
C GLN A 47 -2.08 4.69 6.64
N ALA A 48 -1.51 3.77 7.43
CA ALA A 48 -0.24 3.99 8.11
C ALA A 48 0.93 4.21 7.12
N LEU A 49 0.86 3.62 5.91
CA LEU A 49 1.81 3.90 4.85
C LEU A 49 1.64 5.30 4.27
N ALA A 50 0.39 5.73 4.02
CA ALA A 50 0.08 7.07 3.52
C ALA A 50 0.48 8.20 4.49
N GLU A 51 0.48 7.94 5.80
CA GLU A 51 0.94 8.92 6.80
C GLU A 51 2.47 9.11 6.81
N ARG A 52 3.23 8.12 6.33
CA ARG A 52 4.70 8.09 6.43
C ARG A 52 5.41 8.29 5.09
N LEU A 53 4.70 8.13 3.99
CA LEU A 53 5.21 8.21 2.63
C LEU A 53 4.38 9.20 1.82
N PRO A 54 4.94 9.81 0.76
CA PRO A 54 4.20 10.72 -0.12
C PRO A 54 3.26 9.96 -1.06
N ILE A 55 2.38 9.11 -0.51
CA ILE A 55 1.43 8.29 -1.25
C ILE A 55 0.00 8.60 -0.84
N ALA A 56 -0.93 8.50 -1.79
CA ALA A 56 -2.37 8.55 -1.57
C ALA A 56 -2.99 7.17 -1.83
N VAL A 57 -3.97 6.82 -1.00
CA VAL A 57 -4.77 5.60 -1.15
C VAL A 57 -6.14 5.98 -1.68
N GLN A 58 -6.36 5.72 -2.97
CA GLN A 58 -7.63 5.97 -3.64
C GLN A 58 -8.49 4.71 -3.60
N ARG A 59 -9.70 4.83 -3.05
CA ARG A 59 -10.64 3.71 -2.94
C ARG A 59 -11.75 3.92 -3.96
N VAL A 60 -11.69 3.18 -5.06
CA VAL A 60 -12.71 3.27 -6.12
C VAL A 60 -13.97 2.53 -5.66
N THR A 61 -13.80 1.33 -5.08
CA THR A 61 -14.87 0.55 -4.46
C THR A 61 -14.34 -0.19 -3.24
N ARG A 62 -15.21 -0.90 -2.51
CA ARG A 62 -14.80 -1.77 -1.39
C ARG A 62 -13.73 -2.80 -1.80
N TYR A 63 -13.79 -3.29 -3.02
CA TYR A 63 -12.90 -4.32 -3.56
C TYR A 63 -11.84 -3.76 -4.50
N TRP A 64 -11.79 -2.45 -4.72
CA TRP A 64 -10.82 -1.83 -5.62
C TRP A 64 -10.14 -0.66 -4.94
N VAL A 65 -8.86 -0.83 -4.66
CA VAL A 65 -8.00 0.19 -4.07
C VAL A 65 -6.80 0.43 -4.98
N SER A 66 -6.46 1.69 -5.17
CA SER A 66 -5.29 2.13 -5.93
C SER A 66 -4.40 2.95 -5.02
N VAL A 67 -3.10 2.68 -5.03
CA VAL A 67 -2.09 3.43 -4.28
C VAL A 67 -1.24 4.19 -5.29
N GLY A 68 -1.22 5.51 -5.18
CA GLY A 68 -0.47 6.41 -6.06
C GLY A 68 0.22 7.51 -5.28
N PRO A 69 0.87 8.48 -5.93
CA PRO A 69 1.50 9.62 -5.28
C PRO A 69 0.47 10.55 -4.61
N ALA A 70 0.84 11.20 -3.50
CA ALA A 70 -0.05 12.07 -2.72
C ALA A 70 -0.36 13.45 -3.33
N GLY A 71 -0.03 13.69 -4.60
CA GLY A 71 -0.13 15.02 -5.21
C GLY A 71 -0.24 15.04 -6.73
N ALA A 72 -0.76 13.97 -7.33
CA ALA A 72 -1.14 13.95 -8.75
C ALA A 72 -2.54 14.52 -8.97
#